data_AF-A0A2J4Z3R8-F1
#
_entry.id   AF-A0A2J4Z3R8-F1
#
_cell.length_a   1.000
_cell.length_b   1.000
_cell.length_c   1.000
_cell.angle_alpha   90.00
_cell.angle_beta   90.00
_cell.angle_gamma   90.00
#
_symmetry.space_group_name_H-M   'P 1'
#
loop_
_entity.id
_entity.type
_entity.pdbx_description
1 polymer ?
#
loop_
_entity_poly.entity_id
_entity_poly.type
_entity_poly.pdbx_seq_one_letter_code
_entity_poly.pdbx_strand_id
1 'polypeptide(L)'
;RTADVSRKTFVEYYLSRQHRDDMAKGCVMSALGSDAARQSEAIKATFAAGIEAQLATLANEKAAEGLTRADLIDTIAHLVGALVLSRACPDSSSLADEILDVCRSRILNQDTPAK
;
A
#
# COMPACT_ATOMS: atom_id res chain seq x y z
N ARG A 1 10.70 18.77 -7.69
CA ARG A 1 9.77 19.36 -6.70
C ARG A 1 8.49 18.52 -6.76
N THR A 2 8.53 17.31 -6.24
CA THR A 2 7.36 16.41 -6.20
C THR A 2 6.39 17.03 -5.22
N ALA A 3 5.18 17.34 -5.71
CA ALA A 3 4.13 17.88 -4.88
C ALA A 3 3.91 16.96 -3.67
N ASP A 4 3.74 17.57 -2.51
CA ASP A 4 3.33 16.96 -1.25
C ASP A 4 2.02 16.19 -1.48
N VAL A 5 2.13 14.92 -1.86
CA VAL A 5 0.98 14.03 -2.00
C VAL A 5 0.59 13.68 -0.58
N SER A 6 -0.51 14.24 -0.09
CA SER A 6 -1.02 13.89 1.23
C SER A 6 -1.24 12.37 1.33
N ARG A 7 -1.00 11.77 2.50
CA ARG A 7 -1.31 10.36 2.80
C ARG A 7 -2.69 9.95 2.28
N LYS A 8 -3.67 10.84 2.38
CA LYS A 8 -5.01 10.62 1.83
C LYS A 8 -4.99 10.40 0.31
N THR A 9 -4.38 11.33 -0.43
CA THR A 9 -4.25 11.23 -1.89
C THR A 9 -3.44 9.99 -2.30
N PHE A 10 -2.41 9.64 -1.54
CA PHE A 10 -1.63 8.42 -1.76
C PHE A 10 -2.51 7.16 -1.61
N VAL A 11 -3.26 7.05 -0.52
CA VAL A 11 -4.17 5.92 -0.25
C VAL A 11 -5.30 5.84 -1.29
N GLU A 12 -5.89 6.97 -1.67
CA GLU A 12 -6.92 7.06 -2.71
C GLU A 12 -6.40 6.57 -4.07
N TYR A 13 -5.22 7.04 -4.48
CA TYR A 13 -4.58 6.61 -5.72
C TYR A 13 -4.18 5.14 -5.68
N TYR A 14 -3.51 4.70 -4.62
CA TYR A 14 -2.98 3.34 -4.49
C TYR A 14 -4.08 2.29 -4.54
N LEU A 15 -5.23 2.57 -3.90
CA LEU A 15 -6.40 1.69 -3.93
C LEU A 15 -7.39 2.06 -5.03
N SER A 16 -6.99 2.79 -6.08
CA SER A 16 -7.87 3.07 -7.22
C SER A 16 -7.91 1.92 -8.22
N ARG A 17 -8.98 1.85 -9.03
CA ARG A 17 -9.02 0.92 -10.17
C ARG A 17 -7.90 1.14 -11.18
N GLN A 18 -7.51 2.40 -11.39
CA GLN A 18 -6.37 2.73 -12.24
C GLN A 18 -5.08 2.04 -11.75
N HIS A 19 -4.79 2.08 -10.45
CA HIS A 19 -3.58 1.44 -9.90
C HIS A 19 -3.70 -0.09 -9.83
N ARG A 20 -4.91 -0.61 -9.55
CA ARG A 20 -5.21 -2.05 -9.62
C ARG A 20 -4.87 -2.60 -11.00
N ASP A 21 -5.35 -1.95 -12.05
CA ASP A 21 -5.30 -2.45 -13.42
C ASP A 21 -3.94 -2.18 -14.08
N ASP A 22 -3.18 -1.18 -13.61
CA ASP A 22 -1.80 -0.92 -14.05
C ASP A 22 -0.77 -1.83 -13.33
N MET A 23 -0.70 -3.09 -13.75
CA MET A 23 0.27 -4.05 -13.22
C MET A 23 1.73 -3.69 -13.55
N ALA A 24 1.97 -2.98 -14.67
CA ALA A 24 3.31 -2.66 -15.16
C ALA A 24 3.95 -1.46 -14.43
N LYS A 25 3.14 -0.54 -13.90
CA LYS A 25 3.58 0.64 -13.12
C LYS A 25 3.08 0.62 -11.68
N GLY A 26 2.52 -0.51 -11.24
CA GLY A 26 2.01 -0.73 -9.89
C GLY A 26 3.11 -0.79 -8.83
N CYS A 27 2.73 -0.80 -7.56
CA CYS A 27 3.69 -0.96 -6.46
C CYS A 27 4.38 -2.33 -6.51
N VAL A 28 5.72 -2.33 -6.58
CA VAL A 28 6.59 -3.51 -6.60
C VAL A 28 6.27 -4.51 -5.48
N MET A 29 5.91 -4.02 -4.29
CA MET A 29 5.57 -4.88 -3.14
C MET A 29 4.32 -5.73 -3.41
N SER A 30 3.30 -5.17 -4.07
CA SER A 30 2.08 -5.88 -4.44
C SER A 30 2.25 -6.85 -5.61
N ALA A 31 3.22 -6.60 -6.48
CA ALA A 31 3.48 -7.44 -7.64
C ALA A 31 4.41 -8.62 -7.29
N LEU A 32 5.47 -8.37 -6.51
CA LEU A 32 6.58 -9.30 -6.31
C LEU A 32 6.71 -9.83 -4.88
N GLY A 33 5.87 -9.42 -3.93
CA GLY A 33 6.01 -9.84 -2.53
C GLY A 33 5.99 -11.36 -2.34
N SER A 34 5.08 -12.06 -3.02
CA SER A 34 5.01 -13.52 -2.95
C SER A 34 6.19 -14.22 -3.66
N ASP A 35 6.73 -13.61 -4.73
CA ASP A 35 7.89 -14.14 -5.45
C ASP A 35 9.16 -13.93 -4.66
N ALA A 36 9.36 -12.75 -4.06
CA ALA A 36 10.50 -12.40 -3.22
C ALA A 36 10.69 -13.41 -2.07
N ALA A 37 9.59 -13.89 -1.48
CA ALA A 37 9.62 -14.91 -0.43
C ALA A 37 10.27 -16.24 -0.87
N ARG A 38 10.22 -16.56 -2.17
CA ARG A 38 10.79 -17.77 -2.78
C ARG A 38 12.20 -17.56 -3.36
N GLN A 39 12.75 -16.34 -3.29
CA GLN A 39 14.07 -16.02 -3.83
C GLN A 39 15.22 -16.27 -2.84
N SER A 40 16.45 -16.05 -3.28
CA SER A 40 17.65 -16.11 -2.44
C SER A 40 17.64 -15.06 -1.32
N GLU A 41 18.43 -15.31 -0.27
CA GLU A 41 18.56 -14.38 0.87
C GLU A 41 19.04 -12.98 0.44
N ALA A 42 19.91 -12.90 -0.56
CA ALA A 42 20.34 -11.62 -1.12
C ALA A 42 19.17 -10.81 -1.70
N ILE A 43 18.26 -11.47 -2.43
CA ILE A 43 17.08 -10.81 -3.01
C ILE A 43 16.08 -10.42 -1.92
N LYS A 44 15.86 -11.28 -0.92
CA LYS A 44 15.01 -10.95 0.24
C LYS A 44 15.54 -9.72 1.00
N ALA A 45 16.85 -9.61 1.18
CA ALA A 45 17.48 -8.45 1.81
C ALA A 45 17.27 -7.18 0.97
N THR A 46 17.41 -7.24 -0.36
CA THR A 46 17.10 -6.12 -1.25
C THR A 46 15.62 -5.71 -1.16
N PHE A 47 14.71 -6.69 -1.11
CA PHE A 47 13.28 -6.42 -0.97
C PHE A 47 12.96 -5.74 0.37
N ALA A 48 13.54 -6.21 1.48
CA ALA A 48 13.40 -5.59 2.79
C ALA A 48 13.94 -4.14 2.80
N ALA A 49 15.08 -3.88 2.18
CA ALA A 49 15.61 -2.53 2.03
C ALA A 49 14.66 -1.60 1.24
N GLY A 50 13.97 -2.14 0.22
CA GLY A 50 12.92 -1.42 -0.51
C GLY A 50 11.73 -1.04 0.38
N ILE A 51 11.30 -1.95 1.27
CA ILE A 51 10.24 -1.66 2.26
C ILE A 51 10.69 -0.56 3.21
N GLU A 52 11.92 -0.61 3.73
CA GLU A 52 12.46 0.42 4.63
C GLU A 52 12.51 1.80 3.94
N ALA A 53 12.93 1.86 2.68
CA ALA A 53 12.94 3.10 1.92
C ALA A 53 11.52 3.66 1.72
N GLN A 54 10.52 2.79 1.50
CA GLN A 54 9.13 3.21 1.38
C GLN A 54 8.57 3.73 2.72
N LEU A 55 8.88 3.07 3.83
CA LEU A 55 8.51 3.53 5.18
C LEU A 55 9.13 4.89 5.49
N ALA A 56 10.41 5.09 5.16
CA ALA A 56 11.09 6.37 5.32
C ALA A 56 10.45 7.47 4.46
N THR A 57 10.01 7.13 3.25
CA THR A 57 9.31 8.08 2.36
C THR A 57 7.99 8.53 2.99
N LEU A 58 7.17 7.59 3.47
CA LEU A 58 5.89 7.91 4.12
C LEU A 58 6.08 8.70 5.42
N ALA A 59 7.09 8.36 6.22
CA ALA A 59 7.39 9.07 7.47
C ALA A 59 7.78 10.54 7.27
N ASN A 60 8.26 10.92 6.08
CA ASN A 60 8.64 12.29 5.75
C ASN A 60 7.46 13.13 5.21
N GLU A 61 6.30 12.52 4.97
CA GLU A 61 5.12 13.25 4.53
C GLU A 61 4.51 14.02 5.70
N LYS A 62 4.04 15.24 5.46
CA LYS A 62 3.37 16.04 6.50
C LYS A 62 2.16 15.33 7.10
N ALA A 63 1.48 14.53 6.28
CA ALA A 63 0.33 13.73 6.70
C ALA A 63 0.69 12.52 7.58
N ALA A 64 1.98 12.24 7.79
CA ALA A 64 2.47 11.26 8.75
C ALA A 64 2.86 11.88 10.11
N GLU A 65 2.71 13.20 10.29
CA GLU A 65 2.90 13.84 11.60
C GLU A 65 2.00 13.16 12.66
N GLY A 66 2.62 12.59 13.70
CA GLY A 66 1.93 11.88 14.77
C GLY A 66 1.72 10.38 14.53
N LEU A 67 2.03 9.85 13.35
CA LEU A 67 2.00 8.41 13.08
C LEU A 67 3.25 7.72 13.63
N THR A 68 3.06 6.55 14.24
CA THR A 68 4.15 5.69 14.67
C THR A 68 4.66 4.84 13.50
N ARG A 69 5.84 4.24 13.65
CA ARG A 69 6.33 3.24 12.68
C ARG A 69 5.36 2.07 12.52
N ALA A 70 4.66 1.68 13.58
CA ALA A 70 3.66 0.62 13.51
C ALA A 70 2.48 1.01 12.60
N ASP A 71 2.01 2.26 12.68
CA ASP A 71 0.92 2.78 11.83
C ASP A 71 1.32 2.84 10.35
N LEU A 72 2.58 3.19 10.08
CA LEU A 72 3.12 3.20 8.71
C LEU A 72 3.24 1.78 8.13
N ILE A 73 3.71 0.81 8.93
CA ILE A 73 3.76 -0.60 8.54
C ILE A 73 2.35 -1.14 8.29
N ASP A 74 1.41 -0.85 9.18
CA ASP A 74 0.00 -1.25 9.02
C ASP A 74 -0.60 -0.66 7.75
N THR A 75 -0.36 0.62 7.48
CA THR A 75 -0.81 1.29 6.25
C THR A 75 -0.28 0.57 5.01
N ILE A 76 1.03 0.30 4.93
CA ILE A 76 1.61 -0.41 3.77
C ILE A 76 1.03 -1.82 3.64
N ALA A 77 0.94 -2.57 4.74
CA ALA A 77 0.44 -3.94 4.73
C ALA A 77 -1.03 -3.99 4.25
N HIS A 78 -1.87 -3.08 4.73
CA HIS A 78 -3.25 -2.94 4.30
C HIS A 78 -3.36 -2.61 2.82
N LEU A 79 -2.59 -1.62 2.34
CA LEU A 79 -2.59 -1.20 0.93
C LEU A 79 -2.19 -2.37 0.01
N VAL A 80 -1.08 -3.03 0.31
CA VAL A 80 -0.53 -4.14 -0.47
C VAL A 80 -1.51 -5.32 -0.47
N GLY A 81 -2.02 -5.70 0.70
CA GLY A 81 -2.94 -6.83 0.83
C GLY A 81 -4.25 -6.60 0.08
N ALA A 82 -4.85 -5.41 0.21
CA ALA A 82 -6.07 -5.04 -0.50
C ALA A 82 -5.88 -5.11 -2.02
N LEU A 83 -4.76 -4.61 -2.52
CA LEU A 83 -4.46 -4.60 -3.94
C LEU A 83 -4.25 -6.03 -4.49
N VAL A 84 -3.54 -6.88 -3.74
CA VAL A 84 -3.32 -8.30 -4.10
C VAL A 84 -4.66 -9.05 -4.17
N LEU A 85 -5.53 -8.91 -3.17
CA LEU A 85 -6.83 -9.59 -3.13
C LEU A 85 -7.78 -9.07 -4.23
N SER A 86 -7.82 -7.76 -4.46
CA SER A 86 -8.63 -7.16 -5.52
C SER A 86 -8.21 -7.63 -6.91
N ARG A 87 -6.90 -7.76 -7.17
CA ARG A 87 -6.36 -8.29 -8.44
C ARG A 87 -6.62 -9.79 -8.63
N ALA A 88 -6.76 -10.55 -7.55
CA ALA A 88 -7.09 -11.97 -7.63
C ALA A 88 -8.55 -12.21 -8.06
N CYS A 89 -9.41 -11.21 -7.95
CA CYS A 89 -10.80 -11.27 -8.40
C CYS A 89 -10.91 -10.98 -9.91
N PRO A 90 -11.90 -11.58 -10.62
CA PRO A 90 -12.21 -11.19 -12.00
C PRO A 90 -12.54 -9.69 -12.10
N ASP A 91 -12.18 -9.06 -13.21
CA ASP A 91 -12.37 -7.61 -13.41
C ASP A 91 -13.84 -7.15 -13.36
N SER A 92 -14.77 -8.06 -13.66
CA SER A 92 -16.22 -7.85 -13.59
C SER A 92 -16.82 -8.10 -12.20
N SER A 93 -16.02 -8.55 -11.23
CA SER A 93 -16.50 -8.86 -9.88
C SER A 93 -16.67 -7.58 -9.06
N SER A 94 -17.86 -7.35 -8.50
CA SER A 94 -18.10 -6.25 -7.56
C SER A 94 -17.24 -6.36 -6.30
N LEU A 95 -16.82 -7.57 -5.92
CA LEU A 95 -15.93 -7.80 -4.79
C LEU A 95 -14.55 -7.16 -5.00
N ALA A 96 -14.07 -7.08 -6.25
CA ALA A 96 -12.78 -6.47 -6.55
C ALA A 96 -12.76 -4.98 -6.15
N ASP A 97 -13.85 -4.27 -6.42
CA ASP A 97 -14.03 -2.85 -6.06
C ASP A 97 -14.31 -2.69 -4.57
N GLU A 98 -15.16 -3.56 -4.01
CA GLU A 98 -15.52 -3.53 -2.59
C GLU A 98 -14.28 -3.65 -1.68
N ILE A 99 -13.35 -4.55 -2.01
CA ILE A 99 -12.08 -4.70 -1.27
C ILE A 99 -11.32 -3.37 -1.22
N LEU A 100 -11.18 -2.71 -2.38
CA LEU A 100 -10.45 -1.45 -2.48
C LEU A 100 -11.14 -0.35 -1.68
N ASP A 101 -12.46 -0.22 -1.81
CA ASP A 101 -13.24 0.84 -1.15
C ASP A 101 -13.29 0.67 0.37
N VAL A 102 -13.47 -0.55 0.87
CA VAL A 102 -13.48 -0.85 2.32
C VAL A 102 -12.11 -0.56 2.92
N CYS A 103 -11.03 -1.06 2.31
CA CYS A 103 -9.68 -0.84 2.82
C CYS A 103 -9.29 0.64 2.77
N ARG A 104 -9.60 1.34 1.68
CA ARG A 104 -9.38 2.80 1.56
C ARG A 104 -10.09 3.54 2.69
N SER A 105 -11.38 3.25 2.89
CA SER A 105 -12.18 3.90 3.94
C SER A 105 -11.61 3.64 5.34
N ARG A 106 -11.18 2.41 5.64
CA ARG A 106 -10.62 2.08 6.96
C ARG A 106 -9.29 2.76 7.21
N ILE A 107 -8.36 2.77 6.24
CA ILE A 107 -7.05 3.41 6.38
C ILE A 107 -7.22 4.92 6.64
N LEU A 108 -8.14 5.57 5.93
CA LEU A 108 -8.42 7.01 6.08
C LEU A 108 -9.19 7.35 7.37
N ASN A 109 -9.96 6.40 7.92
CA ASN A 109 -10.75 6.61 9.14
C ASN A 109 -10.02 6.21 10.43
N GLN A 110 -8.89 5.50 10.32
CA GLN A 110 -8.04 5.15 11.47
C GLN A 110 -7.31 6.35 12.10
N ASP A 111 -7.51 7.56 11.59
CA ASP A 111 -7.07 8.82 12.22
C ASP A 111 -7.84 9.17 13.51
N THR A 112 -8.80 8.33 13.93
CA THR A 112 -9.38 8.42 15.26
C THR A 112 -8.59 7.50 16.20
N PRO A 113 -7.83 8.03 17.17
CA PRO A 113 -7.13 7.18 18.13
C PRO A 113 -8.16 6.26 18.81
N ALA A 114 -7.84 4.97 18.88
CA ALA A 114 -8.61 4.01 19.64
C ALA A 114 -8.79 4.56 21.06
N LYS A 115 -10.05 4.74 21.44
CA LYS A 115 -10.48 5.25 22.73
C LYS A 115 -10.15 4.26 23.85
#